data_AF-A0A1G3BEQ0-F1
#
_entry.id   AF-A0A1G3BEQ0-F1
#
_cell.length_a   1.000
_cell.length_b   1.000
_cell.length_c   1.000
_cell.angle_alpha   90.00
_cell.angle_beta   90.00
_cell.angle_gamma   90.00
#
_symmetry.space_group_name_H-M   'P 1'
#
loop_
_entity.id
_entity.type
_entity.pdbx_description
1 polymer ?
#
loop_
_entity_poly.entity_id
_entity_poly.type
_entity_poly.pdbx_seq_one_letter_code
_entity_poly.pdbx_strand_id
1 'polypeptide(L)'
;MLNQPVEVESVIGACLMVRNETVKQVGRLDENYFFFLEETDWCYRIRKAGWKIYHVPDAKVIHIGGESKKMAPWQSQVEYCRSLYIFFKKNRSGLSYIVLRILYVMKIVLNLIANIIGNMFVLFQSRKQRYRLMIYSKLFWWHLLLCPAWMGLKPINKK
;
A
#
# COMPACT_ATOMS: atom_id res chain seq x y z
N MET A 1 18.10 6.79 -21.72
CA MET A 1 17.22 7.36 -20.67
C MET A 1 16.02 7.99 -21.37
N LEU A 2 14.86 8.03 -20.73
CA LEU A 2 13.72 8.78 -21.26
C LEU A 2 14.07 10.27 -21.23
N ASN A 3 14.03 10.96 -22.37
CA ASN A 3 14.38 12.38 -22.48
C ASN A 3 13.16 13.26 -22.79
N GLN A 4 11.95 12.69 -22.72
CA GLN A 4 10.70 13.40 -22.95
C GLN A 4 9.66 12.95 -21.92
N PRO A 5 8.67 13.81 -21.59
CA PRO A 5 7.56 13.40 -20.73
C PRO A 5 6.82 12.19 -21.31
N VAL A 6 6.57 11.19 -20.47
CA VAL A 6 5.85 9.96 -20.86
C VAL A 6 4.52 9.90 -20.11
N GLU A 7 3.44 9.65 -20.85
CA GLU A 7 2.13 9.45 -20.24
C GLU A 7 2.12 8.13 -19.44
N VAL A 8 1.61 8.16 -18.21
CA VAL A 8 1.55 7.03 -17.30
C VAL A 8 0.17 6.92 -16.63
N GLU A 9 -0.10 5.78 -16.01
CA GLU A 9 -1.34 5.58 -15.26
C GLU A 9 -1.31 6.23 -13.86
N SER A 10 -0.13 6.26 -13.25
CA SER A 10 0.09 6.82 -11.92
C SER A 10 1.57 7.15 -11.72
N VAL A 11 1.85 8.00 -10.74
CA VAL A 11 3.19 8.39 -10.29
C VAL A 11 3.29 8.18 -8.78
N ILE A 12 4.52 8.12 -8.27
CA ILE A 12 4.75 7.95 -6.83
C ILE A 12 4.43 9.26 -6.09
N GLY A 13 3.79 9.13 -4.92
CA GLY A 13 3.36 10.22 -4.02
C GLY A 13 4.43 11.21 -3.56
N ALA A 14 5.70 10.96 -3.88
CA ALA A 14 6.85 11.70 -3.37
C ALA A 14 6.96 13.13 -3.91
N CYS A 15 6.56 13.34 -5.17
CA CYS A 15 6.53 14.66 -5.79
C CYS A 15 5.51 14.67 -6.93
N LEU A 16 4.45 15.45 -6.77
CA LEU A 16 3.44 15.66 -7.79
C LEU A 16 3.17 17.17 -7.94
N MET A 17 2.97 17.58 -9.18
CA MET A 17 2.41 18.89 -9.51
C MET A 17 1.11 18.67 -10.26
N VAL A 18 0.03 19.30 -9.78
CA VAL A 18 -1.31 19.13 -10.33
C VAL A 18 -1.91 20.51 -10.59
N ARG A 19 -2.54 20.67 -11.76
CA ARG A 19 -3.23 21.91 -12.12
C ARG A 19 -4.37 22.19 -11.14
N ASN A 20 -4.55 23.46 -10.79
CA ASN A 20 -5.61 23.85 -9.86
C ASN A 20 -7.00 23.47 -10.40
N GLU A 21 -7.24 23.59 -11.72
CA GLU A 21 -8.50 23.17 -12.35
C GLU A 21 -8.76 21.67 -12.14
N THR A 22 -7.73 20.82 -12.27
CA THR A 22 -7.84 19.39 -12.00
C THR A 22 -8.24 19.13 -10.56
N VAL A 23 -7.61 19.80 -9.58
CA VAL A 23 -7.95 19.65 -8.15
C VAL A 23 -9.39 20.08 -7.87
N LYS A 24 -9.85 21.20 -8.46
CA LYS A 24 -11.24 21.66 -8.34
C LYS A 24 -12.24 20.66 -8.90
N GLN A 25 -11.89 19.97 -9.99
CA GLN A 25 -12.78 19.00 -10.63
C GLN A 25 -12.83 17.66 -9.90
N VAL A 26 -11.68 17.09 -9.50
CA VAL A 26 -11.64 15.71 -8.95
C VAL A 26 -11.55 15.66 -7.44
N GLY A 27 -11.33 16.80 -6.78
CA GLY A 27 -11.06 16.90 -5.34
C GLY A 27 -9.60 16.64 -4.98
N ARG A 28 -9.28 16.75 -3.68
CA ARG A 28 -7.94 16.51 -3.12
C ARG A 28 -7.66 15.01 -2.95
N LEU A 29 -6.52 14.67 -2.34
CA LEU A 29 -6.27 13.32 -1.80
C LEU A 29 -7.38 12.93 -0.83
N ASP A 30 -7.74 11.65 -0.83
CA ASP A 30 -8.84 11.12 -0.01
C ASP A 30 -8.32 10.80 1.40
N GLU A 31 -8.87 11.47 2.41
CA GLU A 31 -8.45 11.34 3.82
C GLU A 31 -8.80 9.99 4.44
N ASN A 32 -9.60 9.16 3.76
CA ASN A 32 -9.81 7.77 4.19
C ASN A 32 -8.54 6.92 4.07
N TYR A 33 -7.55 7.36 3.28
CA TYR A 33 -6.23 6.74 3.21
C TYR A 33 -5.31 7.38 4.24
N PHE A 34 -4.97 6.64 5.30
CA PHE A 34 -3.95 7.09 6.24
C PHE A 34 -2.54 6.99 5.65
N PHE A 35 -2.24 5.90 4.94
CA PHE A 35 -0.92 5.66 4.35
C PHE A 35 -1.01 4.67 3.17
N PHE A 36 -0.29 4.95 2.09
CA PHE A 36 -0.28 4.20 0.82
C PHE A 36 -1.57 4.31 0.00
N LEU A 37 -1.40 4.33 -1.33
CA LEU A 37 -2.46 4.30 -2.35
C LEU A 37 -3.35 5.55 -2.40
N GLU A 38 -3.14 6.54 -1.53
CA GLU A 38 -3.83 7.84 -1.61
C GLU A 38 -3.55 8.53 -2.94
N GLU A 39 -2.30 8.47 -3.40
CA GLU A 39 -1.86 9.03 -4.68
C GLU A 39 -2.36 8.18 -5.85
N THR A 40 -2.42 6.86 -5.66
CA THR A 40 -2.88 5.92 -6.69
C THR A 40 -4.38 6.12 -6.95
N ASP A 41 -5.19 6.25 -5.90
CA ASP A 41 -6.61 6.61 -6.02
C ASP A 41 -6.79 7.97 -6.69
N TRP A 42 -5.95 8.95 -6.35
CA TRP A 42 -6.05 10.29 -6.93
C TRP A 42 -5.68 10.29 -8.41
N CYS A 43 -4.60 9.62 -8.81
CA CYS A 43 -4.25 9.41 -10.21
C CYS A 43 -5.37 8.71 -10.98
N TYR A 44 -5.99 7.70 -10.37
CA TYR A 44 -7.13 7.00 -10.98
C TYR A 44 -8.31 7.95 -11.21
N ARG A 45 -8.68 8.79 -10.22
CA ARG A 45 -9.74 9.80 -10.36
C ARG A 45 -9.40 10.86 -11.41
N ILE A 46 -8.16 11.36 -11.43
CA ILE A 46 -7.65 12.31 -12.44
C ILE A 46 -7.83 11.75 -13.85
N ARG A 47 -7.41 10.50 -14.09
CA ARG A 47 -7.56 9.83 -15.40
C ARG A 47 -9.02 9.61 -15.77
N LYS A 48 -9.85 9.19 -14.81
CA LYS A 48 -11.30 8.98 -15.04
C LYS A 48 -12.01 10.28 -15.43
N ALA A 49 -11.49 11.43 -15.00
CA ALA A 49 -11.99 12.76 -15.38
C ALA A 49 -11.43 13.26 -16.73
N GLY A 50 -10.66 12.46 -17.46
CA GLY A 50 -10.13 12.78 -18.79
C GLY A 50 -8.76 13.48 -18.77
N TRP A 51 -8.16 13.69 -17.61
CA TRP A 51 -6.83 14.29 -17.50
C TRP A 51 -5.73 13.25 -17.71
N LYS A 52 -4.63 13.70 -18.32
CA LYS A 52 -3.44 12.89 -18.52
C LYS A 52 -2.45 13.09 -17.38
N ILE A 53 -1.68 12.04 -17.08
CA ILE A 53 -0.64 12.04 -16.07
C ILE A 53 0.68 11.75 -16.77
N TYR A 54 1.71 12.54 -16.47
CA TYR A 54 3.01 12.41 -17.11
C TYR A 54 4.12 12.21 -16.09
N HIS A 55 5.02 11.29 -16.38
CA HIS A 55 6.34 11.24 -15.76
C HIS A 55 7.27 12.19 -16.52
N VAL A 56 7.86 13.17 -15.82
CA VAL A 56 8.73 14.19 -16.42
C VAL A 56 10.18 13.90 -16.03
N PRO A 57 11.02 13.34 -16.92
CA PRO A 57 12.36 12.87 -16.56
C PRO A 57 13.33 13.99 -16.15
N ASP A 58 13.08 15.23 -16.58
CA ASP A 58 13.89 16.40 -16.24
C ASP A 58 13.64 16.89 -14.80
N ALA A 59 12.48 16.57 -14.22
CA ALA A 59 12.14 16.91 -12.85
C ALA A 59 12.73 15.86 -11.89
N LYS A 60 13.89 16.16 -11.32
CA LYS A 60 14.61 15.24 -10.42
C LYS A 60 14.37 15.61 -8.95
N VAL A 61 13.85 14.64 -8.20
CA VAL A 61 13.65 14.74 -6.75
C VAL A 61 14.25 13.52 -6.06
N ILE A 62 14.99 13.73 -4.98
CA ILE A 62 15.54 12.65 -4.16
C ILE A 62 14.52 12.31 -3.07
N HIS A 63 13.89 11.15 -3.18
CA HIS A 63 13.04 10.60 -2.12
C HIS A 63 13.85 9.61 -1.28
N ILE A 64 14.14 9.99 -0.04
CA ILE A 64 14.74 9.09 0.95
C ILE A 64 13.63 8.16 1.47
N GLY A 65 13.29 7.15 0.67
CA GLY A 65 12.14 6.28 0.90
C GLY A 65 12.44 5.09 1.83
N GLY A 66 11.36 4.44 2.27
CA GLY A 66 11.42 3.12 2.90
C GLY A 66 11.60 3.12 4.42
N GLU A 67 11.82 4.27 5.06
CA GLU A 67 11.99 4.32 6.53
C GLU A 67 10.77 3.79 7.29
N SER A 68 9.54 4.14 6.89
CA SER A 68 8.33 3.60 7.53
C SER A 68 8.28 2.06 7.50
N LYS A 69 8.68 1.45 6.36
CA LYS A 69 8.72 -0.02 6.19
C LYS A 69 9.86 -0.65 7.00
N LYS A 70 10.99 0.04 7.19
CA LYS A 70 12.10 -0.45 8.02
C LYS A 70 11.76 -0.40 9.51
N MET A 71 11.15 0.70 9.96
CA MET A 71 10.85 0.93 11.37
C MET A 71 9.65 0.09 11.87
N ALA A 72 8.65 -0.13 11.02
CA ALA A 72 7.41 -0.81 11.40
C ALA A 72 6.85 -1.70 10.27
N PRO A 73 7.49 -2.84 9.96
CA PRO A 73 7.20 -3.60 8.74
C PRO A 73 5.87 -4.35 8.74
N TRP A 74 5.42 -4.89 9.88
CA TRP A 74 4.11 -5.56 9.92
C TRP A 74 2.98 -4.53 9.95
N GLN A 75 3.17 -3.41 10.67
CA GLN A 75 2.23 -2.30 10.71
C GLN A 75 2.07 -1.64 9.32
N SER A 76 3.19 -1.40 8.62
CA SER A 76 3.16 -0.87 7.25
C SER A 76 2.44 -1.81 6.29
N GLN A 77 2.55 -3.12 6.47
CA GLN A 77 1.79 -4.09 5.67
C GLN A 77 0.30 -4.09 5.99
N VAL A 78 -0.08 -3.89 7.26
CA VAL A 78 -1.46 -3.67 7.66
C VAL A 78 -2.03 -2.43 6.95
N GLU A 79 -1.32 -1.30 6.97
CA GLU A 79 -1.77 -0.08 6.28
C GLU A 79 -1.88 -0.28 4.77
N TYR A 80 -0.88 -0.91 4.15
CA TYR A 80 -0.95 -1.21 2.72
C TYR A 80 -2.16 -2.08 2.37
N CYS A 81 -2.45 -3.11 3.18
CA CYS A 81 -3.59 -3.98 2.96
C CYS A 81 -4.92 -3.25 3.16
N ARG A 82 -5.01 -2.41 4.21
CA ARG A 82 -6.19 -1.56 4.47
C ARG A 82 -6.47 -0.62 3.30
N SER A 83 -5.45 0.12 2.84
CA SER A 83 -5.56 1.02 1.70
C SER A 83 -5.91 0.30 0.40
N LEU A 84 -5.40 -0.92 0.21
CA LEU A 84 -5.76 -1.75 -0.95
C LEU A 84 -7.23 -2.16 -0.93
N TYR A 85 -7.77 -2.50 0.24
CA TYR A 85 -9.20 -2.80 0.41
C TYR A 85 -10.08 -1.58 0.19
N ILE A 86 -9.67 -0.40 0.66
CA ILE A 86 -10.38 0.87 0.39
C ILE A 86 -10.42 1.12 -1.12
N PHE A 87 -9.28 1.03 -1.81
CA PHE A 87 -9.20 1.26 -3.25
C PHE A 87 -10.09 0.32 -4.06
N PHE A 88 -10.05 -0.99 -3.78
CA PHE A 88 -10.87 -1.95 -4.53
C PHE A 88 -12.36 -1.80 -4.23
N LYS A 89 -12.73 -1.55 -2.97
CA LYS A 89 -14.13 -1.31 -2.61
C LYS A 89 -14.69 -0.06 -3.28
N LYS A 90 -13.87 0.98 -3.44
CA LYS A 90 -14.26 2.26 -4.06
C LYS A 90 -14.29 2.21 -5.58
N ASN A 91 -13.28 1.59 -6.21
CA ASN A 91 -13.01 1.77 -7.64
C ASN A 91 -13.25 0.51 -8.50
N ARG A 92 -13.56 -0.64 -7.89
CA ARG A 92 -13.77 -1.91 -8.60
C ARG A 92 -15.11 -2.54 -8.24
N SER A 93 -15.49 -3.58 -8.96
CA SER A 93 -16.74 -4.31 -8.69
C SER A 93 -16.67 -5.03 -7.34
N GLY A 94 -17.84 -5.28 -6.74
CA GLY A 94 -17.94 -6.03 -5.48
C GLY A 94 -17.31 -7.43 -5.58
N LEU A 95 -17.42 -8.09 -6.74
CA LEU A 95 -16.77 -9.38 -6.99
C LEU A 95 -15.23 -9.25 -6.95
N SER A 96 -14.66 -8.25 -7.64
CA SER A 96 -13.21 -8.02 -7.60
C SER A 96 -12.71 -7.76 -6.18
N TYR A 97 -13.49 -7.04 -5.37
CA TYR A 97 -13.17 -6.81 -3.96
C TYR A 97 -13.19 -8.10 -3.13
N ILE A 98 -14.19 -8.97 -3.29
CA ILE A 98 -14.27 -10.26 -2.59
C ILE A 98 -13.12 -11.18 -3.00
N VAL A 99 -12.88 -11.31 -4.31
CA VAL A 99 -11.78 -12.12 -4.86
C VAL A 99 -10.44 -11.64 -4.33
N LEU A 100 -10.20 -10.33 -4.33
CA LEU A 100 -8.98 -9.74 -3.76
C LEU A 100 -8.81 -10.17 -2.28
N ARG A 101 -9.85 -10.04 -1.46
CA ARG A 101 -9.78 -10.41 -0.03
C ARG A 101 -9.43 -11.88 0.14
N ILE A 102 -10.07 -12.77 -0.62
CA ILE A 102 -9.81 -14.21 -0.57
C ILE A 102 -8.35 -14.49 -0.95
N LEU A 103 -7.89 -13.96 -2.09
CA LEU A 103 -6.53 -14.18 -2.58
C LEU A 103 -5.47 -13.61 -1.61
N TYR A 104 -5.72 -12.45 -1.00
CA TYR A 104 -4.78 -11.85 -0.05
C TYR A 104 -4.68 -12.66 1.24
N VAL A 105 -5.81 -13.11 1.81
CA VAL A 105 -5.83 -13.99 2.98
C VAL A 105 -5.16 -15.33 2.66
N MET A 106 -5.46 -15.94 1.51
CA MET A 106 -4.81 -17.16 1.03
C MET A 106 -3.29 -16.97 0.93
N LYS A 107 -2.82 -15.87 0.34
CA LYS A 107 -1.39 -15.52 0.28
C LYS A 107 -0.77 -15.43 1.67
N ILE A 108 -1.44 -14.83 2.65
CA ILE A 108 -0.95 -14.74 4.03
C ILE A 108 -0.83 -16.14 4.64
N VAL A 109 -1.86 -16.98 4.49
CA VAL A 109 -1.87 -18.36 5.02
C VAL A 109 -0.76 -19.20 4.40
N LEU A 110 -0.59 -19.16 3.07
CA LEU A 110 0.49 -19.86 2.38
C LEU A 110 1.87 -19.41 2.86
N ASN A 111 2.07 -18.09 3.03
CA ASN A 111 3.32 -17.57 3.57
C ASN A 111 3.53 -17.97 5.05
N LEU A 112 2.47 -18.00 5.86
CA LEU A 112 2.55 -18.45 7.25
C LEU A 112 3.02 -19.90 7.32
N ILE A 113 2.40 -20.79 6.55
CA ILE A 113 2.77 -22.21 6.46
C ILE A 113 4.23 -22.36 5.98
N ALA A 114 4.60 -21.68 4.90
CA ALA A 114 5.96 -21.74 4.36
C ALA A 114 7.01 -21.25 5.37
N ASN A 115 6.71 -20.21 6.16
CA ASN A 115 7.63 -19.72 7.19
C ASN A 115 7.67 -20.63 8.42
N ILE A 116 6.59 -21.32 8.78
CA ILE A 116 6.62 -22.36 9.83
C ILE A 116 7.54 -23.50 9.40
N ILE A 117 7.32 -24.05 8.20
CA ILE A 117 8.14 -25.13 7.63
C ILE A 117 9.61 -24.70 7.53
N GLY A 118 9.89 -23.51 7.00
CA GLY A 118 11.24 -22.97 6.93
C GLY A 118 11.92 -22.91 8.28
N ASN A 119 11.22 -22.38 9.31
CA ASN A 119 11.77 -22.31 10.67
C ASN A 119 12.03 -23.70 11.26
N MET A 120 11.21 -24.71 10.96
CA MET A 120 11.44 -26.10 11.38
C MET A 120 12.74 -26.66 10.78
N PHE A 121 13.00 -26.43 9.48
CA PHE A 121 14.23 -26.89 8.82
C PHE A 121 15.51 -26.29 9.42
N VAL A 122 15.46 -25.05 9.91
CA VAL A 122 16.60 -24.38 10.54
C VAL A 122 16.56 -24.42 12.07
N LEU A 123 15.72 -25.29 12.65
CA LEU A 123 15.53 -25.45 14.10
C LEU A 123 15.35 -24.12 14.84
N PHE A 124 14.64 -23.18 14.22
CA PHE A 124 14.39 -21.83 14.72
C PHE A 124 15.65 -20.97 15.01
N GLN A 125 16.83 -21.40 14.56
CA GLN A 125 18.08 -20.68 14.81
C GLN A 125 18.17 -19.38 13.98
N SER A 126 17.56 -19.35 12.78
CA SER A 126 17.60 -18.16 11.92
C SER A 126 16.69 -17.03 12.43
N ARG A 127 17.30 -15.94 12.92
CA ARG A 127 16.60 -14.72 13.35
C ARG A 127 15.73 -14.13 12.22
N LYS A 128 16.22 -14.16 10.98
CA LYS A 128 15.50 -13.65 9.80
C LYS A 128 14.20 -14.41 9.54
N GLN A 129 14.23 -15.74 9.68
CA GLN A 129 13.03 -16.56 9.45
C GLN A 129 12.02 -16.41 10.59
N ARG A 130 12.47 -16.37 11.85
CA ARG A 130 11.59 -16.08 13.00
C ARG A 130 10.91 -14.72 12.87
N TYR A 131 11.65 -13.72 12.38
CA TYR A 131 11.10 -12.40 12.14
C TYR A 131 10.01 -12.37 11.06
N ARG A 132 10.23 -13.08 9.95
CA ARG A 132 9.19 -13.23 8.91
C ARG A 132 7.96 -13.97 9.42
N LEU A 133 8.17 -15.04 10.18
CA LEU A 133 7.08 -15.78 10.83
C LEU A 133 6.24 -14.83 11.71
N MET A 134 6.87 -14.04 12.58
CA MET A 134 6.18 -13.05 13.41
C MET A 134 5.34 -12.07 12.57
N ILE A 135 5.89 -11.54 11.46
CA ILE A 135 5.15 -10.63 10.56
C ILE A 135 3.89 -11.31 10.02
N TYR A 136 4.01 -12.50 9.45
CA TYR A 136 2.86 -13.21 8.88
C TYR A 136 1.85 -13.65 9.94
N SER A 137 2.30 -14.01 11.15
CA SER A 137 1.41 -14.27 12.29
C SER A 137 0.61 -13.03 12.68
N LYS A 138 1.24 -11.85 12.74
CA LYS A 138 0.53 -10.58 13.03
C LYS A 138 -0.49 -10.23 11.94
N LEU A 139 -0.14 -10.42 10.66
CA LEU A 139 -1.05 -10.18 9.54
C LEU A 139 -2.21 -11.17 9.50
N PHE A 140 -1.96 -12.44 9.81
CA PHE A 140 -2.99 -13.45 9.95
C PHE A 140 -3.96 -13.10 11.08
N TRP A 141 -3.42 -12.76 12.26
CA TRP A 141 -4.23 -12.35 13.41
C TRP A 141 -5.07 -11.11 13.13
N TRP A 142 -4.51 -10.13 12.40
CA TRP A 142 -5.26 -8.96 11.97
C TRP A 142 -6.47 -9.31 11.12
N HIS A 143 -6.34 -10.26 10.18
CA HIS A 143 -7.49 -10.73 9.38
C HIS A 143 -8.49 -11.56 10.19
N LEU A 144 -8.00 -12.40 11.11
CA LEU A 144 -8.84 -13.22 11.99
C LEU A 144 -9.73 -12.34 12.89
N LEU A 145 -9.20 -11.22 13.37
CA LEU A 145 -9.92 -10.22 14.16
C LEU A 145 -10.77 -9.26 13.30
N LEU A 146 -11.03 -9.57 12.04
CA LEU A 146 -11.81 -8.74 11.11
C LEU A 146 -11.21 -7.36 10.84
N CYS A 147 -9.88 -7.30 10.70
CA CYS A 147 -9.13 -6.11 10.28
C CYS A 147 -9.34 -4.88 11.18
N PRO A 148 -9.10 -4.97 12.51
CA PRO A 148 -9.37 -3.88 13.42
C PRO A 148 -8.54 -2.62 13.11
N ALA A 149 -9.11 -1.45 13.40
CA ALA A 149 -8.46 -0.15 13.17
C ALA A 149 -7.28 0.14 14.11
N TRP A 150 -7.29 -0.41 15.32
CA TRP A 150 -6.24 -0.17 16.34
C TRP A 150 -4.92 -0.92 16.05
N MET A 151 -4.93 -1.89 15.13
CA MET A 151 -3.73 -2.55 14.62
C MET A 151 -3.19 -1.82 13.39
N GLY A 152 -1.88 -1.66 13.31
CA GLY A 152 -1.22 -0.98 12.20
C GLY A 152 -0.36 0.17 12.67
N LEU A 153 -0.13 1.13 11.77
CA LEU A 153 0.59 2.34 12.10
C LEU A 153 -0.35 3.27 12.89
N LYS A 154 0.19 3.95 13.89
CA LYS A 154 -0.54 4.99 14.61
C LYS A 154 -0.16 6.34 14.02
N PRO A 155 -1.12 7.27 13.84
CA PRO A 155 -0.77 8.65 13.57
C PRO A 155 0.16 9.14 14.68
N ILE A 156 1.26 9.78 14.27
CA ILE A 156 2.12 10.47 15.22
C ILE A 156 1.28 11.63 15.75
N ASN A 157 0.88 11.58 17.02
CA ASN A 157 0.32 12.75 17.70
C ASN A 157 1.35 13.87 17.56
N LYS A 158 1.06 14.86 16.72
CA LYS A 158 1.80 16.11 16.73
C LYS A 158 1.53 16.75 18.09
N LYS A 159 2.56 16.81 18.94
CA LYS A 159 2.57 17.74 20.06
C LYS A 159 2.56 19.16 19.53
#